data_AF-A0A8H5ZE20-F1
#
_entry.id   AF-A0A8H5ZE20-F1
#
_cell.length_a   1.000
_cell.length_b   1.000
_cell.length_c   1.000
_cell.angle_alpha   90.00
_cell.angle_beta   90.00
_cell.angle_gamma   90.00
#
_symmetry.space_group_name_H-M   'P 1'
#
loop_
_entity.id
_entity.type
_entity.pdbx_description
1 polymer ?
#
loop_
_entity_poly.entity_id
_entity_poly.type
_entity_poly.pdbx_seq_one_letter_code
_entity_poly.pdbx_strand_id
1 'polypeptide(L)'
;MHFTLLISALAASALASPLATSLKPKTGKSDTWKPAPGTKVGCVNTDEPNFHVSFARSDPIETVINNACVAMMPECAFRDRLSNGNFCTATIDYQIDGPKSYRPPNVEASRYNGTHFQTSQVTFEVTPPWGKGDGAPDPLVFWKVQDCYGYFHQILEKMSPEGCHDSEGSLLGAVTVGEESSLAGTRFVLFMDMIPGYGWNVTWDK
;
A
#
# COMPACT_ATOMS: atom_id res chain seq x y z
N MET A 1 34.91 66.26 -16.47
CA MET A 1 35.63 65.23 -15.71
C MET A 1 34.62 64.61 -14.76
N HIS A 2 33.91 63.55 -15.15
CA HIS A 2 34.35 62.15 -15.04
C HIS A 2 34.81 61.82 -13.62
N PHE A 3 33.99 61.08 -12.85
CA PHE A 3 34.26 59.69 -12.51
C PHE A 3 33.09 59.08 -11.70
N THR A 4 32.61 57.91 -12.15
CA THR A 4 31.92 56.79 -11.43
C THR A 4 30.66 57.12 -10.59
N LEU A 5 29.41 56.76 -10.93
CA LEU A 5 28.76 55.52 -11.43
C LEU A 5 28.92 54.27 -10.55
N LEU A 6 27.76 53.66 -10.23
CA LEU A 6 27.47 52.32 -9.66
C LEU A 6 27.55 52.25 -8.12
N ILE A 7 26.61 51.64 -7.38
CA ILE A 7 25.94 50.36 -7.62
C ILE A 7 24.50 50.36 -7.06
N SER A 8 23.55 50.05 -7.94
CA SER A 8 22.20 49.59 -7.62
C SER A 8 22.21 48.13 -7.15
N ALA A 9 21.21 47.80 -6.32
CA ALA A 9 20.63 46.47 -6.14
C ALA A 9 21.51 45.36 -5.50
N LEU A 10 21.08 44.89 -4.32
CA LEU A 10 20.61 43.52 -4.08
C LEU A 10 20.55 43.28 -2.56
N ALA A 11 19.35 43.38 -1.99
CA ALA A 11 19.02 42.74 -0.72
C ALA A 11 17.80 41.83 -0.95
N ALA A 12 18.01 40.80 -1.77
CA ALA A 12 17.11 39.66 -1.91
C ALA A 12 17.89 38.39 -1.58
N SER A 13 18.48 38.35 -0.39
CA SER A 13 19.05 37.12 0.17
C SER A 13 17.93 36.27 0.73
N ALA A 14 17.37 35.46 -0.16
CA ALA A 14 16.79 34.15 0.05
C ALA A 14 16.62 33.72 1.51
N LEU A 15 15.39 33.83 2.02
CA LEU A 15 14.87 32.83 2.95
C LEU A 15 14.61 31.55 2.15
N ALA A 16 15.68 30.91 1.68
CA ALA A 16 15.65 29.48 1.45
C ALA A 16 15.66 28.86 2.85
N SER A 17 14.48 28.83 3.49
CA SER A 17 14.27 27.97 4.64
C SER A 17 14.83 26.60 4.27
N PRO A 18 15.65 25.97 5.14
CA PRO A 18 15.97 24.58 4.93
C PRO A 18 14.60 23.89 4.92
N LEU A 19 14.22 23.39 3.74
CA LEU A 19 13.13 22.43 3.60
C LEU A 19 13.26 21.51 4.79
N ALA A 20 12.27 21.57 5.69
CA ALA A 20 12.19 20.71 6.84
C ALA A 20 12.56 19.32 6.33
N THR A 21 13.71 18.83 6.77
CA THR A 21 14.10 17.44 6.57
C THR A 21 13.05 16.68 7.36
N SER A 22 11.91 16.43 6.72
CA SER A 22 10.93 15.48 7.17
C SER A 22 11.77 14.24 7.37
N LEU A 23 12.00 13.91 8.65
CA LEU A 23 12.54 12.65 9.09
C LEU A 23 11.56 11.60 8.55
N LYS A 24 11.69 11.28 7.26
CA LYS A 24 11.04 10.15 6.65
C LYS A 24 11.67 8.96 7.36
N PRO A 25 10.90 8.16 8.12
CA PRO A 25 11.40 6.88 8.57
C PRO A 25 12.02 6.14 7.37
N LYS A 26 13.09 5.38 7.63
CA LYS A 26 13.79 4.56 6.61
C LYS A 26 12.86 3.52 5.97
N THR A 27 11.67 3.33 6.52
CA THR A 27 10.57 2.55 5.99
C THR A 27 9.42 3.52 5.68
N GLY A 28 8.63 3.28 4.63
CA GLY A 28 7.47 4.11 4.28
C GLY A 28 6.34 4.14 5.33
N LYS A 29 6.54 3.45 6.46
CA LYS A 29 5.67 3.36 7.63
C LYS A 29 5.60 4.70 8.36
N SER A 30 4.41 5.14 8.70
CA SER A 30 4.19 6.36 9.47
C SER A 30 3.31 6.05 10.66
N ASP A 31 3.82 6.30 11.87
CA ASP A 31 3.08 6.05 13.13
C ASP A 31 1.85 6.97 13.27
N THR A 32 1.78 8.04 12.48
CA THR A 32 0.63 8.96 12.46
C THR A 32 -0.35 8.68 11.34
N TRP A 33 -0.06 7.70 10.46
CA TRP A 33 -0.97 7.34 9.38
C TRP A 33 -2.24 6.70 9.94
N LYS A 34 -3.38 7.04 9.33
CA LYS A 34 -4.69 6.49 9.67
C LYS A 34 -5.45 6.19 8.39
N PRO A 35 -6.29 5.14 8.38
CA PRO A 35 -7.15 4.88 7.24
C PRO A 35 -8.13 6.03 7.03
N ALA A 36 -8.50 6.26 5.76
CA ALA A 36 -9.54 7.22 5.41
C ALA A 36 -10.86 6.92 6.17
N PRO A 37 -11.61 7.93 6.60
CA PRO A 37 -12.95 7.74 7.16
C PRO A 37 -13.85 6.91 6.25
N GLY A 38 -14.63 6.00 6.82
CA GLY A 38 -15.50 5.08 6.07
C GLY A 38 -14.79 3.91 5.39
N THR A 39 -13.48 3.73 5.61
CA THR A 39 -12.75 2.53 5.18
C THR A 39 -13.40 1.27 5.77
N LYS A 40 -13.65 0.27 4.91
CA LYS A 40 -14.26 -1.01 5.29
C LYS A 40 -13.24 -2.13 5.18
N VAL A 41 -13.26 -3.05 6.13
CA VAL A 41 -12.42 -4.25 6.15
C VAL A 41 -13.33 -5.46 5.99
N GLY A 42 -12.97 -6.37 5.10
CA GLY A 42 -13.58 -7.69 4.99
C GLY A 42 -12.51 -8.75 5.15
N CYS A 43 -12.71 -9.70 6.06
CA CYS A 43 -11.78 -10.80 6.26
C CYS A 43 -12.39 -12.09 5.70
N VAL A 44 -11.54 -12.97 5.19
CA VAL A 44 -11.96 -14.27 4.70
C VAL A 44 -12.26 -15.16 5.91
N ASN A 45 -13.51 -15.15 6.35
CA ASN A 45 -14.04 -16.11 7.31
C ASN A 45 -14.58 -17.30 6.55
N THR A 46 -13.84 -18.40 6.56
CA THR A 46 -14.29 -19.67 6.02
C THR A 46 -14.82 -20.49 7.18
N ASP A 47 -15.84 -21.33 6.99
CA ASP A 47 -16.19 -22.31 8.03
C ASP A 47 -14.89 -23.00 8.48
N GLU A 48 -14.59 -22.97 9.79
CA GLU A 48 -13.29 -23.32 10.34
C GLU A 48 -12.75 -24.65 9.76
N PRO A 49 -11.45 -24.74 9.46
CA PRO A 49 -10.37 -23.81 9.82
C PRO A 49 -10.08 -22.73 8.77
N ASN A 50 -9.75 -21.53 9.26
CA ASN A 50 -9.33 -20.39 8.45
C ASN A 50 -7.92 -20.53 7.88
N PHE A 51 -7.66 -19.80 6.79
CA PHE A 51 -6.33 -19.64 6.21
C PHE A 51 -5.56 -18.53 6.92
N HIS A 52 -4.51 -18.90 7.63
CA HIS A 52 -3.61 -17.97 8.29
C HIS A 52 -2.39 -17.70 7.42
N VAL A 53 -2.13 -16.42 7.18
CA VAL A 53 -0.95 -15.90 6.48
C VAL A 53 0.26 -16.08 7.38
N SER A 54 1.22 -16.84 6.88
CA SER A 54 2.48 -17.16 7.54
C SER A 54 3.63 -16.47 6.82
N PHE A 55 4.52 -15.90 7.61
CA PHE A 55 5.71 -15.18 7.15
C PHE A 55 6.95 -15.97 7.53
N ALA A 56 7.86 -16.20 6.58
CA ALA A 56 9.15 -16.79 6.91
C ALA A 56 9.92 -15.90 7.90
N ARG A 57 10.66 -16.48 8.84
CA ARG A 57 11.46 -15.72 9.82
C ARG A 57 12.45 -14.74 9.18
N SER A 58 12.94 -15.07 7.98
CA SER A 58 13.84 -14.22 7.18
C SER A 58 13.15 -12.97 6.62
N ASP A 59 11.83 -13.00 6.49
CA ASP A 59 11.02 -11.99 5.80
C ASP A 59 9.89 -11.54 6.73
N PRO A 60 10.20 -10.72 7.75
CA PRO A 60 9.17 -10.21 8.66
C PRO A 60 8.13 -9.39 7.89
N ILE A 61 6.93 -9.26 8.46
CA ILE A 61 5.78 -8.56 7.87
C ILE A 61 6.17 -7.21 7.26
N GLU A 62 6.94 -6.40 7.99
CA GLU A 62 7.42 -5.09 7.53
C GLU A 62 8.24 -5.17 6.24
N THR A 63 9.12 -6.16 6.11
CA THR A 63 9.94 -6.38 4.91
C THR A 63 9.06 -6.80 3.73
N VAL A 64 8.08 -7.66 3.97
CA VAL A 64 7.13 -8.10 2.94
C VAL A 64 6.29 -6.93 2.42
N ILE A 65 5.70 -6.14 3.32
CA ILE A 65 4.92 -4.96 2.96
C ILE A 65 5.79 -3.95 2.21
N ASN A 66 7.01 -3.71 2.67
CA ASN A 66 7.96 -2.85 1.98
C ASN A 66 8.23 -3.31 0.55
N ASN A 67 8.47 -4.62 0.35
CA ASN A 67 8.73 -5.17 -0.97
C ASN A 67 7.48 -5.11 -1.88
N ALA A 68 6.29 -5.33 -1.31
CA ALA A 68 5.03 -5.17 -2.03
C ALA A 68 4.84 -3.73 -2.52
N CYS A 69 5.02 -2.74 -1.64
CA CYS A 69 4.87 -1.34 -2.02
C CYS A 69 5.93 -0.89 -3.04
N VAL A 70 7.17 -1.38 -2.92
CA VAL A 70 8.23 -1.11 -3.90
C VAL A 70 7.90 -1.70 -5.26
N ALA A 71 7.29 -2.88 -5.32
CA ALA A 71 6.88 -3.51 -6.57
C ALA A 71 5.69 -2.82 -7.24
N MET A 72 4.77 -2.23 -6.46
CA MET A 72 3.52 -1.67 -6.99
C MET A 72 3.58 -0.16 -7.29
N MET A 73 4.46 0.58 -6.62
CA MET A 73 4.61 2.03 -6.82
C MET A 73 5.74 2.33 -7.81
N PRO A 74 5.70 3.49 -8.49
CA PRO A 74 6.81 3.91 -9.37
C PRO A 74 8.11 4.07 -8.58
N GLU A 75 9.26 3.85 -9.24
CA GLU A 75 10.58 3.91 -8.59
C GLU A 75 10.85 5.25 -7.89
N CYS A 76 10.31 6.36 -8.42
CA CYS A 76 10.41 7.68 -7.83
C CYS A 76 9.76 7.82 -6.44
N ALA A 77 8.93 6.86 -6.03
CA ALA A 77 8.41 6.75 -4.67
C ALA A 77 9.50 6.37 -3.65
N PHE A 78 10.57 5.72 -4.10
CA PHE A 78 11.68 5.21 -3.28
C PHE A 78 13.01 5.77 -3.75
N ARG A 79 13.16 7.10 -3.67
CA ARG A 79 14.33 7.84 -4.18
C ARG A 79 15.66 7.36 -3.61
N ASP A 80 15.66 6.86 -2.39
CA ASP A 80 16.82 6.28 -1.71
C ASP A 80 17.35 5.00 -2.39
N ARG A 81 16.55 4.39 -3.28
CA ARG A 81 16.89 3.19 -4.04
C ARG A 81 17.30 3.46 -5.48
N LEU A 82 17.19 4.71 -5.94
CA LEU A 82 17.57 5.08 -7.30
C LEU A 82 19.09 5.18 -7.44
N SER A 83 19.61 4.80 -8.60
CA SER A 83 21.00 5.02 -8.96
C SER A 83 21.31 6.53 -9.06
N ASN A 84 22.57 6.88 -8.78
CA ASN A 84 23.05 8.26 -8.91
C ASN A 84 22.82 8.77 -10.35
N GLY A 85 22.08 9.87 -10.50
CA GLY A 85 21.78 10.50 -11.79
C GLY A 85 20.30 10.48 -12.19
N ASN A 86 19.47 9.67 -11.54
CA ASN A 86 18.03 9.69 -11.77
C ASN A 86 17.38 10.90 -11.10
N PHE A 87 16.65 11.71 -11.87
CA PHE A 87 15.92 12.87 -11.38
C PHE A 87 14.42 12.61 -11.40
N CYS A 88 13.80 12.66 -10.23
CA CYS A 88 12.35 12.64 -10.09
C CYS A 88 11.85 14.07 -9.92
N THR A 89 10.85 14.47 -10.70
CA THR A 89 10.05 15.65 -10.35
C THR A 89 9.34 15.36 -9.04
N ALA A 90 9.34 16.32 -8.12
CA ALA A 90 8.86 16.09 -6.76
C ALA A 90 7.33 15.97 -6.73
N THR A 91 6.82 14.74 -6.84
CA THR A 91 5.44 14.41 -6.48
C THR A 91 5.46 13.51 -5.24
N ILE A 92 4.62 13.82 -4.25
CA ILE A 92 4.38 12.94 -3.10
C ILE A 92 3.17 12.03 -3.31
N ASP A 93 2.36 12.37 -4.31
CA ASP A 93 1.19 11.65 -4.77
C ASP A 93 1.54 10.97 -6.09
N TYR A 94 1.31 9.66 -6.17
CA TYR A 94 1.59 8.84 -7.35
C TYR A 94 0.29 8.30 -7.90
N GLN A 95 0.10 8.41 -9.21
CA GLN A 95 -1.09 7.87 -9.85
C GLN A 95 -1.08 6.34 -9.80
N ILE A 96 -2.23 5.74 -9.50
CA ILE A 96 -2.43 4.30 -9.65
C ILE A 96 -2.88 4.04 -11.08
N ASP A 97 -1.91 3.73 -11.95
CA ASP A 97 -2.18 3.40 -13.36
C ASP A 97 -2.63 1.95 -13.51
N GLY A 98 -3.88 1.69 -13.11
CA GLY A 98 -4.53 0.39 -13.16
C GLY A 98 -4.14 -0.57 -12.00
N PRO A 99 -4.71 -1.79 -12.00
CA PRO A 99 -4.45 -2.78 -10.96
C PRO A 99 -2.96 -3.12 -10.82
N LYS A 100 -2.52 -3.28 -9.57
CA LYS A 100 -1.16 -3.66 -9.21
C LYS A 100 -1.18 -4.95 -8.41
N SER A 101 -0.21 -5.83 -8.60
CA SER A 101 -0.08 -7.05 -7.82
C SER A 101 1.39 -7.39 -7.54
N TYR A 102 1.60 -8.09 -6.42
CA TYR A 102 2.91 -8.56 -6.00
C TYR A 102 2.76 -9.88 -5.27
N ARG A 103 3.59 -10.84 -5.63
CA ARG A 103 3.60 -12.17 -5.03
C ARG A 103 4.90 -12.40 -4.27
N PRO A 104 4.91 -12.20 -2.94
CA PRO A 104 6.10 -12.49 -2.15
C PRO A 104 6.51 -13.97 -2.24
N PRO A 105 7.80 -14.29 -2.38
CA PRO A 105 8.27 -15.67 -2.55
C PRO A 105 8.16 -16.53 -1.28
N ASN A 106 8.17 -15.92 -0.08
CA ASN A 106 8.26 -16.62 1.21
C ASN A 106 7.06 -16.31 2.14
N VAL A 107 5.88 -16.08 1.55
CA VAL A 107 4.64 -15.84 2.29
C VAL A 107 3.55 -16.74 1.75
N GLU A 108 2.98 -17.53 2.64
CA GLU A 108 1.98 -18.54 2.31
C GLU A 108 0.80 -18.40 3.26
N ALA A 109 -0.40 -18.71 2.75
CA ALA A 109 -1.58 -18.89 3.56
C ALA A 109 -1.78 -20.37 3.80
N SER A 110 -1.93 -20.78 5.06
CA SER A 110 -2.09 -22.18 5.41
C SER A 110 -3.27 -22.43 6.33
N ARG A 111 -3.85 -23.62 6.23
CA ARG A 111 -4.88 -24.10 7.15
C ARG A 111 -4.67 -25.57 7.48
N TYR A 112 -5.10 -25.95 8.68
CA TYR A 112 -5.07 -27.34 9.14
C TYR A 112 -6.44 -27.73 9.70
N ASN A 113 -7.08 -28.75 9.12
CA ASN A 113 -8.41 -29.22 9.54
C ASN A 113 -8.38 -30.52 10.34
N GLY A 114 -7.25 -30.82 10.99
CA GLY A 114 -7.05 -32.07 11.75
C GLY A 114 -6.53 -33.25 10.91
N THR A 115 -6.83 -33.31 9.62
CA THR A 115 -6.39 -34.41 8.74
C THR A 115 -5.54 -33.96 7.55
N HIS A 116 -5.72 -32.72 7.11
CA HIS A 116 -5.03 -32.18 5.95
C HIS A 116 -4.43 -30.81 6.26
N PHE A 117 -3.19 -30.63 5.84
CA PHE A 117 -2.53 -29.34 5.78
C PHE A 117 -2.64 -28.83 4.34
N GLN A 118 -3.19 -27.63 4.17
CA GLN A 118 -3.25 -26.94 2.87
C GLN A 118 -2.42 -25.67 2.97
N THR A 119 -1.58 -25.42 1.98
CA THR A 119 -0.83 -24.18 1.82
C THR A 119 -1.00 -23.64 0.41
N SER A 120 -1.04 -22.33 0.26
CA SER A 120 -1.04 -21.64 -1.04
C SER A 120 -0.31 -20.32 -0.94
N GLN A 121 0.26 -19.88 -2.07
CA GLN A 121 1.02 -18.65 -2.12
C GLN A 121 0.10 -17.42 -2.03
N VAL A 122 0.49 -16.44 -1.22
CA VAL A 122 -0.27 -15.19 -1.04
C VAL A 122 0.10 -14.18 -2.11
N THR A 123 -0.90 -13.53 -2.68
CA THR A 123 -0.77 -12.38 -3.59
C THR A 123 -1.33 -11.14 -2.90
N PHE A 124 -0.56 -10.07 -2.94
CA PHE A 124 -0.97 -8.72 -2.57
C PHE A 124 -1.48 -8.04 -3.84
N GLU A 125 -2.64 -7.39 -3.76
CA GLU A 125 -3.22 -6.67 -4.89
C GLU A 125 -3.79 -5.32 -4.47
N VAL A 126 -3.69 -4.36 -5.37
CA VAL A 126 -4.32 -3.04 -5.26
C VAL A 126 -5.08 -2.76 -6.55
N THR A 127 -6.39 -2.59 -6.42
CA THR A 127 -7.29 -2.38 -7.55
C THR A 127 -8.00 -1.03 -7.38
N PRO A 128 -7.74 -0.04 -8.26
CA PRO A 128 -8.48 1.22 -8.23
C PRO A 128 -9.97 0.99 -8.58
N PRO A 129 -10.88 1.86 -8.13
CA PRO A 129 -12.29 1.76 -8.49
C PRO A 129 -12.45 1.90 -10.00
N TRP A 130 -13.27 1.03 -10.59
CA TRP A 130 -13.66 1.17 -12.00
C TRP A 130 -14.69 2.28 -12.14
N GLY A 131 -14.69 2.95 -13.29
CA GLY A 131 -15.76 3.84 -13.72
C GLY A 131 -17.11 3.09 -13.74
N LYS A 132 -18.21 3.82 -13.72
CA LYS A 132 -19.57 3.26 -13.58
C LYS A 132 -20.04 2.44 -14.80
N GLY A 133 -19.17 2.19 -15.79
CA GLY A 133 -19.50 1.46 -17.01
C GLY A 133 -20.45 2.21 -17.95
N ASP A 134 -20.75 3.47 -17.66
CA ASP A 134 -21.62 4.39 -18.44
C ASP A 134 -20.82 5.20 -19.48
N GLY A 135 -19.58 4.78 -19.77
CA GLY A 135 -18.65 5.51 -20.62
C GLY A 135 -17.91 6.65 -19.89
N ALA A 136 -18.15 6.85 -18.59
CA ALA A 136 -17.32 7.73 -17.78
C ALA A 136 -15.88 7.17 -17.68
N PRO A 137 -14.84 8.02 -17.78
CA PRO A 137 -13.48 7.60 -17.55
C PRO A 137 -13.32 7.09 -16.12
N ASP A 138 -12.42 6.13 -15.93
CA ASP A 138 -12.03 5.69 -14.59
C ASP A 138 -11.52 6.90 -13.79
N PRO A 139 -11.90 7.03 -12.51
CA PRO A 139 -11.44 8.13 -11.68
C PRO A 139 -9.91 8.07 -11.54
N LEU A 140 -9.27 9.23 -11.63
CA LEU A 140 -7.84 9.32 -11.35
C LEU A 140 -7.61 9.17 -9.85
N VAL A 141 -6.93 8.08 -9.50
CA VAL A 141 -6.60 7.75 -8.12
C VAL A 141 -5.13 7.99 -7.86
N PHE A 142 -4.85 8.64 -6.74
CA PHE A 142 -3.49 8.93 -6.31
C PHE A 142 -3.25 8.39 -4.90
N TRP A 143 -2.10 7.76 -4.69
CA TRP A 143 -1.64 7.31 -3.38
C TRP A 143 -0.31 7.92 -2.99
N LYS A 144 -0.09 8.00 -1.68
CA LYS A 144 1.22 8.27 -1.09
C LYS A 144 1.86 6.94 -0.73
N VAL A 145 3.18 6.96 -0.53
CA VAL A 145 3.92 5.80 0.00
C VAL A 145 3.28 5.31 1.30
N GLN A 146 2.87 6.23 2.17
CA GLN A 146 2.27 5.91 3.46
C GLN A 146 0.94 5.15 3.31
N ASP A 147 0.17 5.40 2.25
CA ASP A 147 -1.11 4.71 2.03
C ASP A 147 -0.89 3.25 1.67
N CYS A 148 0.09 2.96 0.79
CA CYS A 148 0.42 1.59 0.45
C CYS A 148 0.82 0.77 1.69
N TYR A 149 1.71 1.32 2.52
CA TYR A 149 2.14 0.66 3.75
C TYR A 149 0.97 0.55 4.74
N GLY A 150 0.27 1.65 4.96
CA GLY A 150 -0.78 1.77 5.96
C GLY A 150 -1.91 0.78 5.75
N TYR A 151 -2.42 0.64 4.53
CA TYR A 151 -3.53 -0.27 4.25
C TYR A 151 -3.13 -1.75 4.33
N PHE A 152 -1.92 -2.14 3.88
CA PHE A 152 -1.46 -3.51 4.08
C PHE A 152 -1.16 -3.83 5.55
N HIS A 153 -0.59 -2.89 6.31
CA HIS A 153 -0.45 -3.01 7.76
C HIS A 153 -1.80 -3.12 8.45
N GLN A 154 -2.80 -2.37 7.99
CA GLN A 154 -4.16 -2.46 8.52
C GLN A 154 -4.72 -3.87 8.34
N ILE A 155 -4.62 -4.47 7.15
CA ILE A 155 -5.11 -5.83 6.93
C ILE A 155 -4.37 -6.84 7.81
N LEU A 156 -3.04 -6.78 7.86
CA LEU A 156 -2.22 -7.83 8.47
C LEU A 156 -2.06 -7.74 9.98
N GLU A 157 -2.06 -6.53 10.56
CA GLU A 157 -1.67 -6.33 11.97
C GLU A 157 -2.80 -5.80 12.86
N LYS A 158 -3.88 -5.25 12.30
CA LYS A 158 -5.02 -4.80 13.12
C LYS A 158 -5.96 -5.96 13.38
N MET A 159 -6.43 -6.04 14.63
CA MET A 159 -7.46 -6.99 15.02
C MET A 159 -8.78 -6.71 14.29
N SER A 160 -9.61 -7.73 14.13
CA SER A 160 -11.00 -7.54 13.69
C SER A 160 -11.77 -6.65 14.69
N PRO A 161 -12.63 -5.71 14.22
CA PRO A 161 -13.04 -5.48 12.83
C PRO A 161 -12.17 -4.49 12.04
N GLU A 162 -11.15 -3.88 12.64
CA GLU A 162 -10.32 -2.86 11.97
C GLU A 162 -9.28 -3.43 11.00
N GLY A 163 -8.98 -4.72 11.10
CA GLY A 163 -8.10 -5.48 10.23
C GLY A 163 -8.46 -6.96 10.23
N CYS A 164 -7.57 -7.79 9.71
CA CYS A 164 -7.77 -9.24 9.59
C CYS A 164 -6.80 -10.04 10.45
N HIS A 165 -6.39 -9.50 11.61
CA HIS A 165 -5.68 -10.26 12.63
C HIS A 165 -6.66 -10.83 13.67
N ASP A 166 -6.43 -12.05 14.10
CA ASP A 166 -7.14 -12.70 15.20
C ASP A 166 -6.15 -13.25 16.25
N SER A 167 -6.60 -14.13 17.15
CA SER A 167 -5.73 -14.71 18.18
C SER A 167 -4.73 -15.74 17.65
N GLU A 168 -4.96 -16.29 16.46
CA GLU A 168 -4.12 -17.31 15.82
C GLU A 168 -3.15 -16.69 14.81
N GLY A 169 -3.53 -15.59 14.16
CA GLY A 169 -2.64 -14.78 13.34
C GLY A 169 -3.36 -13.88 12.33
N SER A 170 -2.67 -13.54 11.25
CA SER A 170 -3.23 -12.74 10.17
C SER A 170 -4.00 -13.62 9.20
N LEU A 171 -5.21 -13.24 8.83
CA LEU A 171 -6.05 -13.89 7.83
C LEU A 171 -5.88 -13.24 6.46
N LEU A 172 -6.37 -13.93 5.42
CA LEU A 172 -6.63 -13.31 4.13
C LEU A 172 -7.79 -12.30 4.25
N GLY A 173 -7.78 -11.26 3.41
CA GLY A 173 -8.74 -10.17 3.57
C GLY A 173 -8.60 -9.07 2.54
N ALA A 174 -9.49 -8.09 2.67
CA ALA A 174 -9.52 -6.91 1.84
C ALA A 174 -9.86 -5.66 2.66
N VAL A 175 -9.34 -4.52 2.22
CA VAL A 175 -9.75 -3.20 2.67
C VAL A 175 -10.24 -2.41 1.47
N THR A 176 -11.44 -1.84 1.59
CA THR A 176 -11.98 -0.87 0.64
C THR A 176 -11.87 0.53 1.26
N VAL A 177 -11.16 1.42 0.58
CA VAL A 177 -10.91 2.77 1.07
C VAL A 177 -12.18 3.63 1.04
N GLY A 178 -12.44 4.36 2.12
CA GLY A 178 -13.61 5.23 2.23
C GLY A 178 -13.54 6.51 1.37
N GLU A 179 -14.68 7.19 1.23
CA GLU A 179 -14.91 8.25 0.23
C GLU A 179 -14.13 9.56 0.45
N GLU A 180 -13.61 9.81 1.65
CA GLU A 180 -12.93 11.07 2.01
C GLU A 180 -11.42 11.10 1.69
N SER A 181 -10.98 10.30 0.70
CA SER A 181 -9.58 10.17 0.29
C SER A 181 -9.45 10.16 -1.23
N SER A 182 -8.27 10.55 -1.73
CA SER A 182 -7.91 10.36 -3.16
C SER A 182 -7.92 8.90 -3.60
N LEU A 183 -7.96 7.98 -2.64
CA LEU A 183 -8.05 6.54 -2.82
C LEU A 183 -9.46 5.98 -2.69
N ALA A 184 -10.50 6.81 -2.55
CA ALA A 184 -11.88 6.37 -2.39
C ALA A 184 -12.27 5.21 -3.33
N GLY A 185 -12.81 4.13 -2.77
CA GLY A 185 -13.21 2.93 -3.51
C GLY A 185 -12.07 2.01 -3.97
N THR A 186 -10.81 2.41 -3.79
CA THR A 186 -9.65 1.53 -4.05
C THR A 186 -9.66 0.36 -3.09
N ARG A 187 -9.30 -0.81 -3.61
CA ARG A 187 -9.29 -2.05 -2.84
C ARG A 187 -7.87 -2.56 -2.67
N PHE A 188 -7.47 -2.79 -1.43
CA PHE A 188 -6.25 -3.49 -1.06
C PHE A 188 -6.64 -4.91 -0.66
N VAL A 189 -6.03 -5.92 -1.26
CA VAL A 189 -6.45 -7.31 -1.09
C VAL A 189 -5.24 -8.20 -0.82
N LEU A 190 -5.39 -9.11 0.14
CA LEU A 190 -4.54 -10.27 0.33
C LEU A 190 -5.38 -11.51 0.04
N PHE A 191 -5.01 -12.24 -1.00
CA PHE A 191 -5.67 -13.47 -1.39
C PHE A 191 -4.63 -14.52 -1.75
N MET A 192 -5.08 -15.77 -1.91
CA MET A 192 -4.26 -16.85 -2.44
C MET A 192 -4.77 -17.25 -3.83
N ASP A 193 -3.87 -17.69 -4.70
CA ASP A 193 -4.29 -18.23 -6.00
C ASP A 193 -5.24 -19.43 -5.78
N MET A 194 -6.30 -19.51 -6.58
CA MET A 194 -7.25 -20.61 -6.50
C MET A 194 -6.52 -21.94 -6.68
N ILE A 195 -6.62 -22.82 -5.67
CA ILE A 195 -6.28 -24.23 -5.83
C ILE A 195 -7.33 -24.81 -6.80
N PRO A 196 -6.93 -25.38 -7.96
CA PRO A 196 -7.88 -25.97 -8.90
C PRO A 196 -8.79 -26.98 -8.18
N GLY A 197 -10.11 -26.74 -8.18
CA GLY A 197 -11.10 -27.56 -7.49
C GLY A 197 -11.74 -26.94 -6.24
N TYR A 198 -11.19 -25.84 -5.70
CA TYR A 198 -11.80 -25.05 -4.63
C TYR A 198 -12.14 -23.64 -5.16
N GLY A 199 -13.36 -23.48 -5.68
CA GLY A 199 -13.87 -22.19 -6.12
C GLY A 199 -14.15 -21.30 -4.92
N TRP A 200 -13.28 -20.34 -4.65
CA TRP A 200 -13.58 -19.24 -3.72
C TRP A 200 -14.36 -18.17 -4.48
N ASN A 201 -15.69 -18.22 -4.39
CA ASN A 201 -16.51 -17.04 -4.65
C ASN A 201 -16.36 -16.13 -3.44
N VAL A 202 -15.25 -15.38 -3.35
CA VAL A 202 -15.19 -14.28 -2.39
C VAL A 202 -16.04 -13.14 -2.97
N THR A 203 -17.34 -13.21 -2.72
CA THR A 203 -18.21 -12.04 -2.80
C THR A 203 -17.83 -11.13 -1.66
N TRP A 204 -16.86 -10.27 -1.93
CA TRP A 204 -16.65 -9.08 -1.13
C TRP A 204 -17.89 -8.21 -1.32
N ASP A 205 -18.65 -7.97 -0.25
CA ASP A 205 -19.91 -7.23 -0.31
C ASP A 205 -19.76 -5.95 -1.15
N LYS A 206 -20.71 -5.78 -2.08
CA LYS A 206 -20.78 -4.63 -2.98
C LYS A 206 -21.02 -3.33 -2.23
#